data_AF-A0A1F7G8A4-F1
#
_entry.id   AF-A0A1F7G8A4-F1
#
_cell.length_a   1.000
_cell.length_b   1.000
_cell.length_c   1.000
_cell.angle_alpha   90.00
_cell.angle_beta   90.00
_cell.angle_gamma   90.00
#
_symmetry.space_group_name_H-M   'P 1'
#
loop_
_entity.id
_entity.type
_entity.pdbx_description
1 polymer ?
#
loop_
_entity_poly.entity_id
_entity_poly.type
_entity_poly.pdbx_seq_one_letter_code
_entity_poly.pdbx_strand_id
1 'polypeptide(L)'
;MVKIQISKNAEKKIKKWGLWDDYETHRDYFISDPGHPSLDYCPISVPKMKGKYPSFKIKRGIRALLFKHNKELYTVFDAGEFHKKQPRK
;
A
#
# COMPACT_ATOMS: atom_id res chain seq x y z
N MET A 1 -2.86 -18.35 4.87
CA MET A 1 -1.92 -17.75 3.88
C MET A 1 -2.46 -16.39 3.46
N VAL A 2 -1.65 -15.33 3.51
CA VAL A 2 -2.10 -13.98 3.18
C VAL A 2 -2.37 -13.85 1.68
N LYS A 3 -3.48 -13.21 1.31
CA LYS A 3 -3.89 -12.90 -0.05
C LYS A 3 -4.05 -11.39 -0.21
N ILE A 4 -3.44 -10.87 -1.26
CA ILE A 4 -3.59 -9.47 -1.67
C ILE A 4 -4.29 -9.41 -3.03
N GLN A 5 -5.45 -8.75 -3.05
CA GLN A 5 -6.16 -8.35 -4.25
C GLN A 5 -5.81 -6.90 -4.60
N ILE A 6 -5.93 -6.53 -5.87
CA ILE A 6 -5.73 -5.15 -6.33
C ILE A 6 -6.95 -4.66 -7.09
N SER A 7 -7.36 -3.42 -6.83
CA SER A 7 -8.43 -2.77 -7.58
C SER A 7 -7.93 -2.38 -8.98
N LYS A 8 -8.81 -2.42 -9.99
CA LYS A 8 -8.48 -1.98 -11.36
C LYS A 8 -7.92 -0.56 -11.40
N ASN A 9 -8.36 0.31 -10.48
CA ASN A 9 -7.89 1.69 -10.39
C ASN A 9 -6.46 1.78 -9.85
N ALA A 10 -6.15 1.05 -8.76
CA ALA A 10 -4.81 0.99 -8.21
C ALA A 10 -3.82 0.38 -9.22
N GLU A 11 -4.22 -0.71 -9.87
CA GLU A 11 -3.41 -1.38 -10.88
C GLU A 11 -3.05 -0.42 -12.03
N LYS A 12 -4.03 0.27 -12.58
CA LYS A 12 -3.81 1.27 -13.64
C LYS A 12 -2.87 2.39 -13.19
N LYS A 13 -2.99 2.88 -11.95
CA LYS A 13 -2.09 3.94 -11.43
C LYS A 13 -0.65 3.46 -11.31
N ILE A 14 -0.44 2.28 -10.73
CA ILE A 14 0.90 1.69 -10.56
C ILE A 14 1.56 1.46 -11.92
N LYS A 15 0.82 0.86 -12.87
CA LYS A 15 1.29 0.66 -14.25
C LYS A 15 1.60 1.98 -14.96
N LYS A 16 0.75 3.01 -14.79
CA LYS A 16 0.97 4.34 -15.36
C LYS A 16 2.26 5.00 -14.84
N TRP A 17 2.68 4.68 -13.61
CA TRP A 17 3.96 5.15 -13.06
C TRP A 17 5.15 4.26 -13.38
N GLY A 18 4.96 3.15 -14.10
CA GLY A 18 6.03 2.19 -14.39
C GLY A 18 6.58 1.50 -13.14
N LEU A 19 5.74 1.34 -12.10
CA LEU A 19 6.13 0.76 -10.81
C LEU A 19 5.54 -0.64 -10.60
N TRP A 20 5.18 -1.32 -11.68
CA TRP A 20 4.51 -2.63 -11.61
C TRP A 20 5.42 -3.69 -10.99
N ASP A 21 6.66 -3.80 -11.47
CA ASP A 21 7.62 -4.79 -10.97
C ASP A 21 8.01 -4.53 -9.50
N ASP A 22 8.21 -3.25 -9.15
CA ASP A 22 8.42 -2.81 -7.77
C ASP A 22 7.23 -3.24 -6.89
N TYR A 23 6.00 -3.03 -7.36
CA TYR A 23 4.80 -3.43 -6.65
C TYR A 23 4.70 -4.95 -6.49
N GLU A 24 4.93 -5.75 -7.53
CA GLU A 24 4.87 -7.21 -7.44
C GLU A 24 5.90 -7.75 -6.45
N THR A 25 7.13 -7.23 -6.48
CA THR A 25 8.19 -7.58 -5.52
C THR A 25 7.76 -7.29 -4.07
N HIS A 26 7.22 -6.09 -3.81
CA HIS A 26 6.76 -5.72 -2.47
C HIS A 26 5.48 -6.47 -2.07
N ARG A 27 4.60 -6.79 -3.02
CA ARG A 27 3.43 -7.64 -2.78
C ARG A 27 3.86 -9.02 -2.30
N ASP A 28 4.87 -9.61 -2.92
CA ASP A 28 5.37 -10.93 -2.55
C ASP A 28 6.06 -10.91 -1.19
N TYR A 29 6.80 -9.84 -0.86
CA TYR A 29 7.28 -9.62 0.52
C TYR A 29 6.12 -9.54 1.51
N PHE A 30 5.04 -8.82 1.21
CA PHE A 30 3.90 -8.71 2.12
C PHE A 30 3.17 -10.04 2.32
N ILE A 31 3.02 -10.84 1.25
CA ILE A 31 2.40 -12.18 1.34
C ILE A 31 3.25 -13.12 2.20
N SER A 32 4.57 -13.01 2.08
CA SER A 32 5.53 -13.84 2.82
C SER A 32 5.65 -13.41 4.29
N ASP A 33 5.84 -12.11 4.52
CA ASP A 33 5.94 -11.46 5.82
C ASP A 33 5.42 -10.01 5.76
N PRO A 34 4.21 -9.72 6.30
CA PRO A 34 3.69 -8.35 6.39
C PRO A 34 4.56 -7.39 7.21
N GLY A 35 5.46 -7.91 8.07
CA GLY A 35 6.42 -7.15 8.86
C GLY A 35 7.73 -6.85 8.15
N HIS A 36 7.89 -7.28 6.90
CA HIS A 36 9.16 -7.17 6.18
C HIS A 36 9.65 -5.71 6.12
N PRO A 37 10.92 -5.42 6.48
CA PRO A 37 11.41 -4.05 6.62
C PRO A 37 11.35 -3.24 5.32
N SER A 38 11.50 -3.88 4.15
CA SER A 38 11.37 -3.22 2.83
C SER A 38 9.98 -2.63 2.59
N LEU A 39 8.94 -3.17 3.23
CA LEU A 39 7.56 -2.68 3.09
C LEU A 39 7.34 -1.36 3.80
N ASP A 40 8.18 -1.02 4.79
CA ASP A 40 8.01 0.16 5.65
C ASP A 40 6.54 0.29 6.08
N TYR A 41 5.95 -0.81 6.55
CA TYR A 41 4.50 -0.91 6.74
C TYR A 41 4.02 0.17 7.72
N CYS A 42 3.08 1.00 7.28
CA CYS A 42 2.63 2.13 8.08
C CYS A 42 1.18 2.52 7.77
N PRO A 43 0.33 2.77 8.79
CA PRO A 43 -1.00 3.32 8.56
C PRO A 43 -0.93 4.79 8.13
N ILE A 44 -1.68 5.17 7.09
CA ILE A 44 -1.74 6.56 6.60
C ILE A 44 -3.17 7.07 6.59
N SER A 45 -3.34 8.33 7.00
CA SER A 45 -4.61 9.04 6.89
C SER A 45 -4.74 9.67 5.52
N VAL A 46 -5.83 9.34 4.82
CA VAL A 46 -6.16 9.91 3.52
C VAL A 46 -7.17 11.02 3.75
N PRO A 47 -6.94 12.26 3.30
CA PRO A 47 -7.83 13.39 3.61
C PRO A 47 -9.30 13.17 3.23
N LYS A 48 -9.54 12.40 2.16
CA LYS A 48 -10.89 12.10 1.64
C LYS A 48 -11.54 10.86 2.27
N MET A 49 -10.84 10.14 3.15
CA MET A 49 -11.35 8.92 3.78
C MET A 49 -11.12 8.95 5.29
N LYS A 50 -12.19 8.78 6.07
CA LYS A 50 -12.12 8.82 7.53
C LYS A 50 -11.35 7.58 8.05
N GLY A 51 -10.21 7.81 8.71
CA GLY A 51 -9.45 6.78 9.38
C GLY A 51 -7.96 6.75 9.03
N LYS A 52 -7.29 5.67 9.44
CA LYS A 52 -5.93 5.33 9.02
C LYS A 52 -6.01 4.01 8.26
N TYR A 53 -5.49 4.01 7.04
CA TYR A 53 -5.47 2.83 6.19
C TYR A 53 -4.08 2.22 6.22
N PRO A 54 -3.97 0.90 6.41
CA PRO A 54 -2.69 0.23 6.31
C PRO A 54 -2.09 0.47 4.92
N SER A 55 -0.77 0.59 4.86
CA SER A 55 -0.08 0.84 3.60
C SER A 55 1.31 0.25 3.61
N PHE A 56 1.79 -0.18 2.44
CA PHE A 56 3.18 -0.55 2.24
C PHE A 56 3.82 0.29 1.14
N LYS A 57 5.13 0.46 1.24
CA LYS A 57 5.96 1.18 0.28
C LYS A 57 6.08 0.37 -1.02
N ILE A 58 5.84 1.02 -2.15
CA ILE A 58 6.19 0.50 -3.48
C ILE A 58 7.56 1.07 -3.87
N LYS A 59 7.72 2.38 -3.70
CA LYS A 59 8.96 3.12 -3.98
C LYS A 59 9.09 4.31 -3.03
N ARG A 60 10.23 5.00 -3.05
CA ARG A 60 10.37 6.28 -2.34
C ARG A 60 9.24 7.23 -2.75
N GLY A 61 8.45 7.69 -1.77
CA GLY A 61 7.31 8.58 -1.99
C GLY A 61 5.99 7.87 -2.34
N ILE A 62 6.04 6.71 -3.01
CA ILE A 62 4.84 6.01 -3.51
C ILE A 62 4.49 4.80 -2.66
N ARG A 63 3.23 4.70 -2.22
CA ARG A 63 2.74 3.61 -1.38
C ARG A 63 1.45 3.02 -1.91
N ALA A 64 1.20 1.75 -1.60
CA ALA A 64 -0.07 1.07 -1.82
C ALA A 64 -0.93 1.19 -0.54
N LEU A 65 -2.17 1.66 -0.67
CA LEU A 65 -3.15 1.65 0.40
C LEU A 65 -3.95 0.35 0.39
N LEU A 66 -4.04 -0.27 1.57
CA LEU A 66 -4.69 -1.53 1.79
C LEU A 66 -6.01 -1.34 2.53
N PHE A 67 -7.00 -2.13 2.17
CA PHE A 67 -8.20 -2.40 2.94
C PHE A 67 -8.10 -3.81 3.50
N LYS A 68 -8.11 -3.95 4.82
CA LYS A 68 -8.09 -5.26 5.49
C LYS A 68 -9.52 -5.78 5.59
N HIS A 69 -9.85 -6.85 4.87
CA HIS A 69 -11.19 -7.46 4.94
C HIS A 69 -11.28 -8.44 6.10
N ASN A 70 -10.24 -9.27 6.30
CA ASN A 70 -10.16 -10.23 7.41
C ASN A 70 -8.68 -10.49 7.76
N LYS A 71 -8.38 -11.55 8.50
CA LYS A 71 -6.99 -11.88 8.91
C LYS A 71 -6.08 -12.24 7.73
N GLU A 72 -6.64 -12.68 6.61
CA GLU A 72 -5.88 -13.24 5.50
C GLU A 72 -6.08 -12.50 4.18
N LEU A 73 -7.10 -11.64 4.04
CA LEU A 73 -7.45 -10.95 2.81
C LEU A 73 -7.28 -9.44 2.94
N TYR A 74 -6.46 -8.90 2.05
CA TYR A 74 -6.21 -7.48 1.90
C TYR A 74 -6.49 -7.05 0.45
N THR A 75 -7.02 -5.84 0.28
CA THR A 75 -7.28 -5.26 -1.05
C THR A 75 -6.52 -3.95 -1.19
N VAL A 76 -5.62 -3.87 -2.17
CA VAL A 76 -5.00 -2.62 -2.58
C VAL A 76 -6.03 -1.82 -3.37
N PHE A 77 -6.62 -0.80 -2.73
CA PHE A 77 -7.68 -0.02 -3.35
C PHE A 77 -7.16 1.23 -4.06
N ASP A 78 -6.02 1.78 -3.61
CA ASP A 78 -5.38 2.93 -4.23
C ASP A 78 -3.84 2.88 -4.07
N ALA A 79 -3.12 3.64 -4.88
CA ALA A 79 -1.68 3.81 -4.80
C ALA A 79 -1.30 5.26 -5.10
N GLY A 80 -0.28 5.78 -4.40
CA GLY A 80 0.23 7.12 -4.63
C GLY A 80 1.09 7.73 -3.54
N GLU A 81 1.34 9.03 -3.70
CA GLU A 81 2.05 9.84 -2.73
C GLU A 81 1.10 10.21 -1.60
N PHE A 82 1.28 9.53 -0.47
CA PHE A 82 0.54 9.85 0.74
C PHE A 82 1.51 10.47 1.74
N HIS A 83 1.39 11.79 1.91
CA HIS A 83 2.22 12.51 2.86
C HIS A 83 1.76 12.16 4.26
N LYS A 84 2.64 11.56 5.08
CA LYS A 84 2.49 11.66 6.53
C LYS A 84 2.47 13.15 6.82
N LYS A 85 1.36 13.69 7.36
CA LYS A 85 1.39 15.05 7.92
C LYS A 85 2.53 15.06 8.93
N GLN A 86 3.64 15.73 8.60
CA GLN A 86 4.67 16.02 9.58
C GLN A 86 3.99 16.89 10.63
N PRO A 87 4.12 16.58 11.94
CA PRO A 87 3.67 17.51 12.95
C PRO A 87 4.41 18.82 12.71
N ARG A 88 3.67 19.91 12.47
CA ARG A 88 4.26 21.26 12.52
C ARG A 88 4.74 21.43 13.96
N LYS A 89 6.05 21.61 14.15
CA LYS A 89 6.62 22.11 15.40
C LYS A 89 6.13 23.53 15.64
#